data_AF-A0A286GEH8-F1
#
_entry.id   AF-A0A286GEH8-F1
#
_cell.length_a   1.000
_cell.length_b   1.000
_cell.length_c   1.000
_cell.angle_alpha   90.00
_cell.angle_beta   90.00
_cell.angle_gamma   90.00
#
_symmetry.space_group_name_H-M   'P 1'
#
loop_
_entity.id
_entity.type
_entity.pdbx_description
1 polymer ?
#
loop_
_entity_poly.entity_id
_entity_poly.type
_entity_poly.pdbx_seq_one_letter_code
_entity_poly.pdbx_strand_id
1 'polypeptide(L)'
;MKAEKYRQLTDVHLLQRIWRNELELALQEVDFWEKLLGTLSEGLDARVTDSDTWKGEVSQLHHFRRLAKRLLDEIKEIDEQVAAGVRVDRVLDADTRLNHQYLRQEMDSFHADFRTFKSDIRQYMVLQPTF
;
A
#
# COMPACT_ATOMS: atom_id res chain seq x y z
N MET A 1 32.04 -9.76 -11.24
CA MET A 1 31.81 -8.36 -10.82
C MET A 1 30.68 -7.66 -11.58
N LYS A 2 30.71 -7.49 -12.91
CA LYS A 2 29.61 -6.82 -13.64
C LYS A 2 28.28 -7.60 -13.62
N ALA A 3 28.30 -8.91 -13.88
CA ALA A 3 27.09 -9.74 -13.93
C ALA A 3 26.31 -9.79 -12.61
N GLU A 4 27.00 -9.74 -11.47
CA GLU A 4 26.40 -9.79 -10.14
C GLU A 4 25.69 -8.48 -9.78
N LYS A 5 26.30 -7.32 -10.08
CA LYS A 5 25.66 -6.01 -9.97
C LYS A 5 24.41 -5.91 -10.86
N TYR A 6 24.47 -6.40 -12.09
CA TYR A 6 23.31 -6.42 -13.00
C TYR A 6 22.18 -7.30 -12.47
N ARG A 7 22.50 -8.45 -11.87
CA ARG A 7 21.50 -9.31 -11.23
C ARG A 7 20.82 -8.60 -10.07
N GLN A 8 21.60 -8.00 -9.16
CA GLN A 8 21.07 -7.24 -8.02
C GLN A 8 20.15 -6.09 -8.45
N LEU A 9 20.54 -5.33 -9.49
CA LEU A 9 19.71 -4.28 -10.07
C LEU A 9 18.39 -4.82 -10.62
N THR A 10 18.44 -5.96 -11.31
CA THR A 10 17.26 -6.60 -11.89
C THR A 10 16.31 -7.07 -10.79
N ASP A 11 16.84 -7.69 -9.74
CA ASP A 11 16.07 -8.19 -8.61
C ASP A 11 15.37 -7.05 -7.86
N VAL A 12 16.09 -5.96 -7.61
CA VAL A 12 15.56 -4.74 -6.99
C VAL A 12 14.43 -4.14 -7.82
N HIS A 13 14.66 -3.95 -9.12
CA HIS A 13 13.66 -3.36 -10.01
C HIS A 13 12.41 -4.24 -10.15
N LEU A 14 12.59 -5.56 -10.21
CA LEU A 14 11.47 -6.50 -10.21
C LEU A 14 10.64 -6.38 -8.93
N LEU A 15 11.30 -6.32 -7.78
CA LEU A 15 10.65 -6.20 -6.48
C LEU A 15 9.86 -4.90 -6.35
N GLN A 16 10.45 -3.76 -6.74
CA GLN A 16 9.77 -2.47 -6.78
C GLN A 16 8.54 -2.49 -7.69
N ARG A 17 8.62 -3.14 -8.85
CA ARG A 17 7.48 -3.29 -9.75
C ARG A 17 6.36 -4.14 -9.13
N ILE A 18 6.70 -5.20 -8.41
CA ILE A 18 5.72 -6.01 -7.68
C ILE A 18 5.01 -5.14 -6.63
N TRP A 19 5.78 -4.46 -5.78
CA TRP A 19 5.21 -3.58 -4.75
C TRP A 19 4.35 -2.47 -5.31
N ARG A 20 4.78 -1.83 -6.40
CA ARG A 20 3.98 -0.80 -7.07
C ARG A 20 2.61 -1.33 -7.49
N ASN A 21 2.58 -2.49 -8.14
CA ASN A 21 1.32 -3.11 -8.56
C ASN A 21 0.44 -3.49 -7.35
N GLU A 22 1.04 -3.99 -6.26
CA GLU A 22 0.31 -4.32 -5.03
C GLU A 22 -0.34 -3.08 -4.40
N LEU A 23 0.39 -1.97 -4.33
CA LEU A 23 -0.12 -0.71 -3.78
C LEU A 23 -1.20 -0.09 -4.69
N GLU A 24 -1.02 -0.14 -6.01
CA GLU A 24 -2.03 0.29 -6.97
C GLU A 24 -3.33 -0.52 -6.83
N LEU A 25 -3.22 -1.86 -6.66
CA LEU A 25 -4.37 -2.72 -6.40
C LEU A 25 -5.02 -2.40 -5.04
N ALA A 26 -4.22 -2.17 -4.00
CA ALA A 26 -4.72 -1.80 -2.69
C ALA A 26 -5.51 -0.48 -2.73
N LEU A 27 -5.04 0.51 -3.50
CA LEU A 27 -5.77 1.76 -3.72
C LEU A 27 -7.12 1.52 -4.40
N GLN A 28 -7.17 0.65 -5.41
CA GLN A 28 -8.44 0.27 -6.06
C GLN A 28 -9.39 -0.44 -5.08
N GLU A 29 -8.88 -1.34 -4.23
CA GLU A 29 -9.67 -2.02 -3.21
C GLU A 29 -10.20 -1.01 -2.16
N VAL A 30 -9.37 -0.06 -1.71
CA VAL A 30 -9.79 1.00 -0.78
C VAL A 30 -10.89 1.87 -1.40
N ASP A 31 -10.73 2.28 -2.66
CA ASP A 31 -11.73 3.07 -3.38
C ASP A 31 -13.05 2.29 -3.56
N PHE A 32 -12.97 0.97 -3.79
CA PHE A 32 -14.14 0.10 -3.85
C PHE A 32 -14.89 0.07 -2.51
N TRP A 33 -14.19 -0.20 -1.41
CA TRP A 33 -14.80 -0.27 -0.08
C TRP A 33 -15.41 1.06 0.36
N GLU A 34 -14.73 2.18 0.10
CA GLU A 34 -15.26 3.50 0.42
C GLU A 34 -16.56 3.80 -0.33
N LYS A 35 -16.62 3.49 -1.64
CA LYS A 35 -17.84 3.65 -2.44
C LYS A 35 -18.96 2.73 -1.95
N LEU A 36 -18.63 1.50 -1.59
CA LEU A 36 -19.60 0.53 -1.09
C LEU A 36 -20.20 0.99 0.25
N LEU A 37 -19.36 1.44 1.19
CA LEU A 37 -19.82 2.04 2.45
C LEU A 37 -20.66 3.30 2.18
N GLY A 38 -20.21 4.20 1.31
CA GLY A 38 -20.99 5.39 0.94
C GLY A 38 -22.38 5.03 0.40
N THR A 39 -22.48 4.00 -0.44
CA THR A 39 -23.77 3.52 -0.96
C THR A 39 -24.65 2.92 0.14
N LEU A 40 -24.08 2.14 1.07
CA LEU A 40 -24.82 1.59 2.20
C LEU A 40 -25.35 2.68 3.14
N SER A 41 -24.57 3.74 3.36
CA SER A 41 -25.00 4.84 4.25
C SER A 41 -26.29 5.53 3.79
N GLU A 42 -26.61 5.51 2.49
CA GLU A 42 -27.85 6.10 1.96
C GLU A 42 -29.10 5.30 2.37
N GLY A 43 -28.94 4.01 2.67
CA GLY A 43 -30.02 3.10 3.07
C GLY A 43 -30.06 2.73 4.55
N LEU A 44 -29.04 3.12 5.33
CA LEU A 44 -28.93 2.80 6.76
C LEU A 44 -29.51 3.91 7.64
N ASP A 45 -29.98 3.54 8.84
CA ASP A 45 -30.37 4.50 9.87
C ASP A 45 -29.14 5.34 10.26
N ALA A 46 -29.33 6.66 10.43
CA ALA A 46 -28.29 7.59 10.84
C ALA A 46 -27.55 7.14 12.11
N ARG A 47 -28.21 6.40 13.01
CA ARG A 47 -27.58 5.82 14.20
C ARG A 47 -26.47 4.81 13.90
N VAL A 48 -26.54 4.11 12.77
CA VAL A 48 -25.52 3.16 12.32
C VAL A 48 -24.35 3.90 11.69
N THR A 49 -24.62 4.89 10.84
CA THR A 49 -23.58 5.69 10.17
C THR A 49 -22.85 6.65 11.11
N ASP A 50 -23.51 7.09 12.19
CA ASP A 50 -22.89 7.92 13.24
C ASP A 50 -22.13 7.11 14.30
N SER A 51 -22.22 5.79 14.25
CA SER A 51 -21.51 4.92 15.19
C SER A 51 -20.00 5.05 15.09
N ASP A 52 -19.31 4.88 16.21
CA ASP A 52 -17.85 4.90 16.26
C ASP A 52 -17.23 3.79 15.41
N THR A 53 -17.93 2.67 15.23
CA THR A 53 -17.50 1.58 14.36
C THR A 53 -17.48 2.01 12.89
N TRP A 54 -18.56 2.63 12.38
CA TRP A 54 -18.61 3.12 11.00
C TRP A 54 -17.49 4.13 10.71
N LYS A 55 -17.33 5.11 11.61
CA LYS A 55 -16.26 6.12 11.52
C LYS A 55 -14.87 5.48 11.58
N GLY A 56 -14.71 4.42 12.38
CA GLY A 56 -13.49 3.62 12.46
C GLY A 56 -13.11 3.00 11.12
N GLU A 57 -14.05 2.31 10.46
CA GLU A 57 -13.83 1.68 9.15
C GLU A 57 -13.44 2.71 8.07
N VAL A 58 -14.16 3.84 8.01
CA VAL A 58 -13.86 4.93 7.07
C VAL A 58 -12.47 5.53 7.35
N SER A 59 -12.12 5.71 8.63
CA SER A 59 -10.80 6.20 9.03
C SER A 59 -9.68 5.24 8.60
N GLN A 60 -9.89 3.92 8.74
CA GLN A 60 -8.94 2.90 8.28
C GLN A 60 -8.75 2.95 6.75
N LEU A 61 -9.83 3.08 5.98
CA LEU A 61 -9.74 3.25 4.53
C LEU A 61 -8.88 4.47 4.14
N HIS A 62 -9.12 5.60 4.77
CA HIS A 62 -8.31 6.80 4.53
C HIS A 62 -6.85 6.63 4.96
N HIS A 63 -6.59 5.90 6.04
CA HIS A 63 -5.24 5.57 6.47
C HIS A 63 -4.50 4.76 5.39
N PHE A 64 -5.07 3.65 4.92
CA PHE A 64 -4.45 2.83 3.88
C PHE A 64 -4.31 3.57 2.55
N ARG A 65 -5.25 4.44 2.18
CA ARG A 65 -5.11 5.31 1.01
C ARG A 65 -3.87 6.20 1.11
N ARG A 66 -3.68 6.87 2.25
CA ARG A 66 -2.52 7.75 2.46
C ARG A 66 -1.22 6.96 2.49
N LEU A 67 -1.22 5.83 3.20
CA LEU A 67 -0.05 4.97 3.32
C LEU A 67 0.38 4.41 1.97
N ALA A 68 -0.54 3.88 1.18
CA ALA A 68 -0.22 3.35 -0.14
C ALA A 68 0.32 4.42 -1.10
N LYS A 69 -0.24 5.64 -1.07
CA LYS A 69 0.29 6.78 -1.85
C LYS A 69 1.71 7.15 -1.44
N ARG A 70 1.96 7.26 -0.13
CA ARG A 70 3.31 7.53 0.40
C ARG A 70 4.31 6.49 -0.07
N LEU A 71 3.98 5.20 0.04
CA LEU A 71 4.87 4.11 -0.36
C LEU A 71 5.11 4.08 -1.88
N LEU A 72 4.11 4.45 -2.69
CA LEU A 72 4.29 4.62 -4.14
C LEU A 72 5.28 5.75 -4.46
N ASP A 73 5.19 6.87 -3.75
CA ASP A 73 6.12 7.99 -3.90
C ASP A 73 7.55 7.59 -3.48
N GLU A 74 7.70 6.85 -2.36
CA GLU A 74 8.99 6.32 -1.91
C GLU A 74 9.59 5.32 -2.92
N ILE A 75 8.80 4.41 -3.49
CA ILE A 75 9.25 3.50 -4.55
C ILE A 75 9.78 4.29 -5.75
N LYS A 76 9.06 5.34 -6.16
CA LYS A 76 9.43 6.18 -7.30
C LYS A 76 10.74 6.93 -7.02
N GLU A 77 10.90 7.48 -5.82
CA GLU A 77 12.14 8.17 -5.44
C GLU A 77 13.35 7.22 -5.49
N ILE A 78 13.20 6.01 -4.95
CA ILE A 78 14.27 5.00 -4.98
C ILE A 78 14.57 4.55 -6.42
N ASP A 79 13.56 4.36 -7.27
CA ASP A 79 13.75 4.07 -8.70
C ASP A 79 14.57 5.17 -9.40
N GLU A 80 14.29 6.45 -9.10
CA GLU A 80 15.03 7.59 -9.63
C GLU A 80 16.49 7.62 -9.14
N GLN A 81 16.71 7.35 -7.84
CA GLN A 81 18.05 7.24 -7.25
C GLN A 81 18.86 6.10 -7.87
N VAL A 82 18.27 4.91 -8.04
CA VAL A 82 18.91 3.76 -8.66
C VAL A 82 19.27 4.07 -10.12
N ALA A 83 18.35 4.67 -10.89
CA ALA A 83 18.61 5.07 -12.27
C ALA A 83 19.74 6.09 -12.39
N ALA A 84 19.81 7.07 -11.47
CA ALA A 84 20.91 8.03 -11.40
C ALA A 84 22.24 7.32 -11.06
N GLY A 85 22.23 6.42 -10.08
CA GLY A 85 23.41 5.63 -9.68
C GLY A 85 23.97 4.79 -10.81
N VAL A 86 23.12 4.20 -11.66
CA VAL A 86 23.55 3.43 -12.86
C VAL A 86 24.30 4.32 -13.84
N ARG A 87 23.86 5.56 -14.05
CA ARG A 87 24.50 6.49 -15.01
C ARG A 87 25.91 6.92 -14.57
N VAL A 88 26.19 6.90 -13.27
CA VAL A 88 27.49 7.33 -12.70
C VAL A 88 28.31 6.17 -12.12
N ASP A 89 27.92 4.91 -12.41
CA ASP A 89 28.52 3.65 -11.91
C ASP A 89 28.62 3.56 -10.36
N ARG A 90 27.79 4.33 -9.65
CA ARG A 90 27.63 4.30 -8.18
C ARG A 90 26.24 3.75 -7.83
N VAL A 91 26.08 2.46 -8.07
CA VAL A 91 24.86 1.71 -7.81
C VAL A 91 24.97 0.96 -6.48
N LEU A 92 23.91 0.97 -5.67
CA LEU A 92 23.79 0.19 -4.43
C LEU A 92 24.89 0.52 -3.43
N ASP A 93 25.15 1.82 -3.22
CA ASP A 93 25.94 2.27 -2.07
C ASP A 93 25.20 1.97 -0.75
N ALA A 94 25.88 2.22 0.37
CA ALA A 94 25.34 1.88 1.70
C ALA A 94 24.00 2.58 1.97
N ASP A 95 23.83 3.81 1.47
CA ASP A 95 22.62 4.62 1.64
C ASP A 95 21.44 4.04 0.84
N THR A 96 21.66 3.75 -0.44
CA THR A 96 20.64 3.12 -1.30
C THR A 96 20.16 1.79 -0.73
N ARG A 97 21.07 0.99 -0.14
CA ARG A 97 20.71 -0.28 0.50
C ARG A 97 19.86 -0.10 1.76
N LEU A 98 20.15 0.90 2.58
CA LEU A 98 19.36 1.22 3.76
C LEU A 98 17.95 1.66 3.36
N ASN A 99 17.82 2.51 2.34
CA ASN A 99 16.53 2.95 1.81
C ASN A 99 15.70 1.76 1.29
N HIS A 100 16.33 0.83 0.57
CA HIS A 100 15.66 -0.40 0.14
C HIS A 100 15.22 -1.30 1.30
N GLN A 101 16.06 -1.43 2.33
CA GLN A 101 15.72 -2.25 3.51
C GLN A 101 14.57 -1.63 4.28
N TYR A 102 14.56 -0.31 4.43
CA TYR A 102 13.46 0.43 5.04
C TYR A 102 12.16 0.22 4.25
N LEU A 103 12.17 0.46 2.93
CA LEU A 103 10.99 0.26 2.09
C LEU A 103 10.46 -1.18 2.16
N ARG A 104 11.36 -2.17 2.23
CA ARG A 104 10.95 -3.58 2.41
C ARG A 104 10.19 -3.79 3.71
N GLN A 105 10.67 -3.26 4.82
CA GLN A 105 10.01 -3.38 6.11
C GLN A 105 8.64 -2.70 6.10
N GLU A 106 8.55 -1.50 5.49
CA GLU A 106 7.29 -0.78 5.34
C GLU A 106 6.29 -1.56 4.48
N MET A 107 6.74 -2.18 3.38
CA MET A 107 5.89 -3.03 2.53
C MET A 107 5.43 -4.31 3.25
N ASP A 108 6.30 -4.94 4.03
CA ASP A 108 5.94 -6.12 4.83
C ASP A 108 4.88 -5.77 5.89
N SER A 109 5.05 -4.64 6.60
CA SER A 109 4.06 -4.10 7.54
C SER A 109 2.74 -3.75 6.84
N PHE A 110 2.80 -3.00 5.73
CA PHE A 110 1.63 -2.67 4.93
C PHE A 110 0.84 -3.91 4.54
N HIS A 111 1.51 -4.96 4.05
CA HIS A 111 0.86 -6.19 3.61
C HIS A 111 0.13 -6.90 4.77
N ALA A 112 0.79 -7.01 5.92
CA ALA A 112 0.21 -7.65 7.10
C ALA A 112 -1.02 -6.89 7.62
N ASP A 113 -0.89 -5.57 7.75
CA ASP A 113 -1.95 -4.71 8.27
C ASP A 113 -3.12 -4.63 7.30
N PHE A 114 -2.85 -4.48 6.00
CA PHE A 114 -3.88 -4.41 4.98
C PHE A 114 -4.64 -5.73 4.83
N ARG A 115 -3.97 -6.87 4.98
CA ARG A 115 -4.63 -8.18 5.01
C ARG A 115 -5.60 -8.31 6.19
N THR A 116 -5.18 -7.85 7.37
CA THR A 116 -6.02 -7.86 8.58
C THR A 116 -7.24 -6.97 8.37
N PHE A 117 -7.02 -5.72 7.94
CA PHE A 117 -8.07 -4.78 7.59
C PHE A 117 -9.08 -5.37 6.58
N LYS A 118 -8.62 -6.06 5.54
CA LYS A 118 -9.52 -6.71 4.57
C LYS A 118 -10.40 -7.78 5.17
N SER A 119 -9.90 -8.50 6.18
CA SER A 119 -10.72 -9.47 6.91
C SER A 119 -11.79 -8.75 7.73
N ASP A 120 -11.37 -7.71 8.45
CA ASP A 120 -12.22 -6.96 9.37
C ASP A 120 -13.35 -6.23 8.63
N ILE A 121 -13.04 -5.50 7.57
CA ILE A 121 -14.05 -4.78 6.79
C ILE A 121 -15.04 -5.73 6.10
N ARG A 122 -14.58 -6.89 5.63
CA ARG A 122 -15.49 -7.91 5.06
C ARG A 122 -16.44 -8.46 6.13
N GLN A 123 -15.93 -8.75 7.31
CA GLN A 123 -16.75 -9.22 8.42
C GLN A 123 -17.76 -8.16 8.84
N TYR A 124 -17.31 -6.90 8.94
CA TYR A 124 -18.18 -5.76 9.23
C TYR A 124 -19.34 -5.66 8.23
N MET A 125 -19.04 -5.79 6.93
CA MET A 125 -20.02 -5.75 5.85
C MET A 125 -21.06 -6.87 5.91
N VAL A 126 -20.65 -8.10 6.25
CA VAL A 126 -21.56 -9.24 6.42
C VAL A 126 -22.52 -9.05 7.61
N LEU A 127 -22.10 -8.32 8.63
CA LEU A 127 -22.92 -8.05 9.81
C LEU A 127 -23.93 -6.90 9.61
N GLN A 128 -23.84 -6.17 8.50
CA GLN A 128 -24.81 -5.11 8.21
C GLN A 128 -26.14 -5.70 7.72
N PRO A 129 -27.29 -5.15 8.13
CA PRO A 129 -28.62 -5.70 7.87
C PRO A 129 -29.06 -5.69 6.39
N THR A 130 -28.16 -5.33 5.47
CA THR A 130 -28.40 -5.22 4.03
C THR A 130 -27.83 -6.42 3.23
N PHE A 131 -27.08 -7.32 3.87
CA PHE A 131 -26.54 -8.56 3.29
C PHE A 131 -27.14 -9.83 3.93
#